data_AF-F7V1Q7-F1
#
_entry.id   AF-F7V1Q7-F1
#
_cell.length_a   1.000
_cell.length_b   1.000
_cell.length_c   1.000
_cell.angle_alpha   90.00
_cell.angle_beta   90.00
_cell.angle_gamma   90.00
#
_symmetry.space_group_name_H-M   'P 1'
#
loop_
_entity.id
_entity.type
_entity.pdbx_description
1 polymer ?
#
loop_
_entity_poly.entity_id
_entity_poly.type
_entity_poly.pdbx_seq_one_letter_code
_entity_poly.pdbx_strand_id
1 'polypeptide(L)' 'MEIPKKFKAPNEWKVGYQSFALKAKTLEEYRPFDQSCSLASKLFDPILKGQAGNKKWNPDTLAWK' A
#
# COMPACT_ATOMS: atom_id res chain seq x y z
N MET A 1 -17.38 -11.51 -3.03
CA MET A 1 -16.56 -10.29 -3.24
C MET A 1 -15.27 -10.72 -3.90
N GLU A 2 -14.87 -10.08 -4.99
CA GLU A 2 -13.56 -10.36 -5.62
C GLU A 2 -12.44 -9.82 -4.73
N ILE A 3 -11.41 -10.63 -4.49
CA ILE A 3 -10.22 -10.19 -3.76
C ILE A 3 -9.38 -9.33 -4.71
N PRO A 4 -9.10 -8.06 -4.36
CA PRO A 4 -8.32 -7.17 -5.21
C PRO A 4 -6.90 -7.69 -5.36
N LYS A 5 -6.37 -7.69 -6.60
CA LYS A 5 -5.01 -8.15 -6.91
C LYS A 5 -3.92 -7.07 -6.74
N LYS A 6 -4.34 -5.82 -6.55
CA LYS A 6 -3.47 -4.65 -6.42
C LYS A 6 -4.12 -3.63 -5.48
N PHE A 7 -3.29 -2.92 -4.73
CA PHE A 7 -3.70 -1.76 -3.97
C PHE A 7 -4.15 -0.65 -4.92
N LYS A 8 -5.30 -0.04 -4.61
CA LYS A 8 -5.81 1.15 -5.28
C LYS A 8 -6.44 2.04 -4.22
N ALA A 9 -5.88 3.23 -4.03
CA ALA A 9 -6.49 4.23 -3.17
C ALA A 9 -7.70 4.87 -3.88
N PRO A 10 -8.81 5.13 -3.17
CA PRO A 10 -9.92 5.93 -3.68
C PRO A 10 -9.44 7.33 -4.11
N ASN A 11 -10.02 7.87 -5.19
CA ASN A 11 -9.64 9.20 -5.70
C ASN A 11 -10.04 10.31 -4.72
N GLU A 12 -11.10 10.07 -3.95
CA GLU A 12 -11.63 10.96 -2.92
C GLU A 12 -10.58 11.26 -1.83
N TRP A 13 -9.65 10.33 -1.58
CA TRP A 13 -8.58 10.53 -0.59
C TRP A 13 -7.60 11.61 -1.02
N LYS A 14 -7.44 11.85 -2.34
CA LYS A 14 -6.49 12.81 -2.88
C LYS A 14 -6.76 14.24 -2.39
N VAL A 15 -8.04 14.61 -2.24
CA VAL A 15 -8.47 15.97 -1.87
C VAL A 15 -8.02 16.37 -0.46
N GLY A 16 -7.89 15.41 0.47
CA GLY A 16 -7.44 15.65 1.85
C GLY A 16 -6.00 15.19 2.14
N TYR A 17 -5.38 14.45 1.23
CA TYR A 17 -4.14 13.74 1.52
C TYR A 17 -2.98 14.67 1.89
N GLN A 18 -2.83 15.79 1.19
CA GLN A 18 -1.69 16.68 1.42
C GLN A 18 -1.70 17.26 2.84
N SER A 19 -2.87 17.69 3.33
CA SER A 19 -3.03 18.17 4.70
C SER A 19 -2.77 17.07 5.73
N PHE A 20 -3.23 15.85 5.43
CA PHE A 20 -2.94 14.68 6.25
C PHE A 20 -1.43 14.38 6.31
N ALA A 21 -0.74 14.32 5.16
CA ALA A 21 0.67 14.00 5.07
C ALA A 21 1.56 15.03 5.80
N LEU A 22 1.18 16.31 5.78
CA LEU A 22 1.84 17.34 6.57
C LEU A 22 1.67 17.11 8.08
N LYS A 23 0.45 16.83 8.54
CA LYS A 23 0.17 16.54 9.95
C LYS A 23 0.85 15.26 10.44
N ALA A 24 0.89 14.24 9.58
CA ALA A 24 1.56 12.97 9.84
C ALA A 24 3.09 13.05 9.78
N LYS A 25 3.66 14.22 9.44
CA LYS A 25 5.10 14.44 9.25
C LYS A 25 5.71 13.45 8.24
N THR A 26 4.96 13.12 7.19
CA THR A 26 5.43 12.26 6.11
C THR A 26 6.67 12.87 5.47
N LEU A 27 7.68 12.03 5.20
CA LEU A 27 8.90 12.41 4.48
C LEU A 27 8.56 13.07 3.15
N GLU A 28 9.35 14.06 2.75
CA GLU A 28 9.06 14.91 1.59
C GLU A 28 8.89 14.11 0.30
N GLU A 29 9.71 13.06 0.13
CA GLU A 29 9.68 12.15 -1.03
C GLU A 29 8.36 11.38 -1.17
N TYR A 30 7.65 11.12 -0.06
CA TYR A 30 6.37 10.42 -0.08
C TYR A 30 5.18 11.36 0.12
N ARG A 31 5.39 12.64 0.43
CA ARG A 31 4.30 13.61 0.65
C ARG A 31 3.34 13.75 -0.55
N PRO A 32 3.77 13.62 -1.82
CA PRO A 32 2.85 13.54 -2.94
C PRO A 32 1.97 12.28 -2.86
N PHE A 33 0.67 12.42 -3.11
CA PHE A 33 -0.30 11.31 -3.04
C PHE A 33 0.13 10.09 -3.86
N ASP A 34 0.58 10.30 -5.09
CA ASP A 34 0.98 9.22 -5.99
C ASP A 34 2.23 8.48 -5.49
N GLN A 35 3.17 9.19 -4.85
CA GLN A 35 4.38 8.57 -4.26
C GLN A 35 4.03 7.73 -3.02
N SER A 36 3.12 8.22 -2.19
CA SER A 36 2.60 7.43 -1.07
C SER A 36 1.81 6.21 -1.51
N CYS A 37 0.97 6.34 -2.53
CA CYS A 37 0.28 5.20 -3.13
C CYS A 37 1.27 4.17 -3.71
N SER A 38 2.33 4.64 -4.38
CA SER A 38 3.41 3.78 -4.88
C SER A 38 4.10 3.01 -3.75
N LEU A 39 4.41 3.69 -2.63
CA LEU A 39 4.97 3.05 -1.45
C LEU A 39 4.01 2.00 -0.84
N ALA A 40 2.73 2.34 -0.70
CA ALA A 40 1.71 1.44 -0.20
C ALA A 40 1.54 0.19 -1.09
N SER A 41 1.52 0.36 -2.42
CA SER A 41 1.46 -0.77 -3.36
C SER A 41 2.62 -1.74 -3.21
N LYS A 42 3.84 -1.26 -2.94
CA LYS A 42 5.00 -2.14 -2.71
C LYS A 42 4.80 -3.07 -1.50
N LEU A 43 4.03 -2.63 -0.51
CA LEU A 43 3.72 -3.44 0.68
C LEU A 43 2.50 -4.35 0.46
N PHE A 44 1.41 -3.80 -0.08
CA PHE A 44 0.13 -4.52 -0.17
C PHE A 44 0.02 -5.43 -1.39
N ASP A 45 0.55 -5.05 -2.56
CA ASP A 45 0.43 -5.88 -3.77
C ASP A 45 1.03 -7.28 -3.60
N PRO A 46 2.21 -7.46 -2.94
CA PRO A 46 2.73 -8.79 -2.67
C PRO A 46 1.80 -9.62 -1.79
N ILE A 47 1.23 -9.01 -0.73
CA ILE A 47 0.30 -9.67 0.20
C ILE A 47 -0.95 -10.12 -0.55
N LEU A 48 -1.53 -9.23 -1.36
CA LEU A 48 -2.73 -9.50 -2.16
C LEU A 48 -2.51 -10.58 -3.22
N LYS A 49 -1.29 -10.69 -3.75
CA LYS A 49 -0.90 -11.77 -4.68
C LYS A 49 -0.46 -13.05 -3.98
N GLY A 50 -0.27 -13.01 -2.66
CA GLY A 50 0.31 -14.10 -1.87
C GLY A 50 1.76 -14.41 -2.21
N GLN A 51 2.49 -13.48 -2.84
CA GLN A 51 3.88 -13.71 -3.30
C GLN A 51 4.72 -12.43 -3.21
N ALA A 52 5.91 -12.55 -2.59
CA ALA A 52 6.91 -11.50 -2.48
C ALA A 52 8.30 -12.08 -2.80
N GLY A 53 8.81 -11.83 -4.01
CA GLY A 53 10.08 -12.42 -4.47
C GLY A 53 10.00 -13.96 -4.54
N ASN A 54 10.91 -14.64 -3.84
CA ASN A 54 10.92 -16.10 -3.69
C ASN A 54 10.05 -16.61 -2.52
N LYS A 55 9.39 -15.71 -1.79
CA LYS A 55 8.54 -16.05 -0.65
C LYS A 55 7.07 -16.09 -1.02
N LYS A 56 6.32 -16.99 -0.40
CA LYS A 56 4.85 -17.08 -0.47
C LYS A 56 4.23 -16.70 0.86
N TRP A 57 3.08 -16.04 0.80
CA TRP A 57 2.30 -15.73 1.98
C TRP A 57 1.63 -17.01 2.49
N ASN A 58 1.87 -17.37 3.75
CA ASN A 58 1.15 -18.46 4.41
C ASN A 58 0.02 -17.86 5.27
N PRO A 59 -1.25 -18.09 4.92
CA PRO A 59 -2.39 -17.52 5.64
C PRO A 59 -2.58 -18.16 7.02
N ASP A 60 -2.21 -19.44 7.19
CA ASP A 60 -2.36 -20.17 8.45
C ASP A 60 -1.41 -19.65 9.53
N THR A 61 -0.21 -19.25 9.13
CA THR A 61 0.82 -18.73 10.05
C THR A 61 0.97 -17.21 10.01
N LEU A 62 0.20 -16.52 9.17
CA LEU A 62 0.29 -15.07 8.94
C LEU A 62 1.73 -14.58 8.68
N ALA A 63 2.50 -15.35 7.91
CA ALA A 63 3.93 -15.11 7.71
C ALA A 63 4.38 -15.43 6.29
N TRP A 64 5.43 -14.74 5.84
CA TRP A 64 6.13 -15.05 4.60
C TRP A 64 7.02 -16.28 4.76
N LYS A 65 6.87 -17.27 3.88
CA LYS A 65 7.70 -18.48 3.82
C LYS A 65 8.48 -18.53 2.51
#